data_AF-A0A2K3JSF4-F1
#
_entry.id   AF-A0A2K3JSF4-F1
#
_cell.length_a   1.000
_cell.length_b   1.000
_cell.length_c   1.000
_cell.angle_alpha   90.00
_cell.angle_beta   90.00
_cell.angle_gamma   90.00
#
_symmetry.space_group_name_H-M   'P 1'
#
loop_
_entity.id
_entity.type
_entity.pdbx_description
1 polymer ?
#
loop_
_entity_poly.entity_id
_entity_poly.type
_entity_poly.pdbx_seq_one_letter_code
_entity_poly.pdbx_strand_id
1 'polypeptide(L)'
;MHSLLQNPLIVPSMLYDKDEPYIEVVTFPNNPTETLRVLVVNSGVEGKIIYDLAYYWPQYTPITYQLGHDVVVFTFSKCTGHAGSRIG
;
A
#
# COMPACT_ATOMS: atom_id res chain seq x y z
N MET A 1 14.33 9.77 18.90
CA MET A 1 13.28 8.83 18.45
C MET A 1 11.94 9.38 18.90
N HIS A 2 11.35 10.26 18.09
CA HIS A 2 10.01 10.79 18.35
C HIS A 2 9.02 9.73 17.86
N SER A 3 8.17 9.29 18.77
CA SER A 3 7.26 8.16 18.60
C SER A 3 6.31 8.40 17.44
N LEU A 4 6.41 7.57 16.39
CA LEU A 4 5.46 7.52 15.28
C LEU A 4 4.05 7.07 15.73
N LEU A 5 3.87 6.70 17.00
CA LEU A 5 2.59 6.26 17.57
C LEU A 5 1.64 7.41 17.92
N GLN A 6 2.00 8.68 17.68
CA GLN A 6 1.16 9.84 18.04
C GLN A 6 0.48 10.53 16.84
N ASN A 7 0.59 9.99 15.62
CA ASN A 7 -0.11 10.58 14.47
C ASN A 7 -1.55 10.05 14.38
N PRO A 8 -2.59 10.89 14.60
CA PRO A 8 -4.00 10.45 14.56
C PRO A 8 -4.49 10.04 13.17
N LEU A 9 -3.67 10.22 12.11
CA LEU A 9 -3.94 9.69 10.77
C LEU A 9 -3.50 8.24 10.59
N ILE A 10 -2.74 7.68 11.55
CA ILE A 10 -2.40 6.26 11.58
C ILE A 10 -3.53 5.56 12.34
N VAL A 11 -4.53 5.08 11.60
CA VAL A 11 -5.50 4.15 12.16
C VAL A 11 -4.70 2.90 12.57
N PRO A 12 -4.73 2.47 13.84
CA PRO A 12 -4.08 1.24 14.25
C PRO A 12 -4.93 0.08 13.70
N SER A 13 -4.83 -0.18 12.41
CA SER A 13 -5.38 -1.37 11.80
C SER A 13 -4.58 -2.54 12.35
N MET A 14 -5.16 -3.20 13.36
CA MET A 14 -4.76 -4.46 13.99
C MET A 14 -3.29 -4.82 13.78
N LEU A 15 -2.44 -4.38 14.70
CA LEU A 15 -1.01 -4.70 14.72
C LEU A 15 -0.88 -6.23 14.68
N TYR A 16 -0.34 -6.74 13.59
CA TYR A 16 0.02 -8.15 13.50
C TYR A 16 1.36 -8.31 14.20
N ASP A 17 1.34 -8.98 15.35
CA ASP A 17 2.45 -9.09 16.31
C ASP A 17 2.98 -10.54 16.44
N LYS A 18 2.63 -11.41 15.49
CA LYS A 18 3.12 -12.78 15.46
C LYS A 18 4.43 -12.87 14.67
N ASP A 19 5.38 -13.61 15.23
CA ASP A 19 6.67 -13.95 14.60
C ASP A 19 6.53 -15.14 13.63
N GLU A 20 5.62 -15.04 12.66
CA GLU A 20 5.39 -16.06 11.63
C GLU A 20 5.49 -15.46 10.21
N PRO A 21 5.79 -16.26 9.18
CA PRO A 21 5.87 -15.76 7.81
C PRO A 21 4.57 -15.12 7.34
N TYR A 22 4.67 -13.94 6.70
CA TYR A 22 3.51 -13.19 6.23
C TYR A 22 3.70 -12.63 4.83
N ILE A 23 2.58 -12.31 4.19
CA ILE A 23 2.51 -11.47 2.99
C ILE A 23 1.68 -10.23 3.34
N GLU A 24 2.27 -9.04 3.21
CA GLU A 24 1.57 -7.77 3.38
C GLU A 24 1.19 -7.20 2.02
N VAL A 25 -0.10 -6.92 1.83
CA VAL A 25 -0.61 -6.22 0.65
C VAL A 25 -0.79 -4.75 1.00
N VAL A 26 0.04 -3.90 0.39
CA VAL A 26 0.05 -2.45 0.62
C VAL A 26 -0.62 -1.78 -0.56
N THR A 27 -1.83 -1.24 -0.36
CA THR A 27 -2.52 -0.45 -1.39
C THR A 27 -2.15 1.02 -1.26
N PHE A 28 -1.63 1.61 -2.34
CA PHE A 28 -1.15 2.99 -2.35
C PHE A 28 -1.47 3.71 -3.67
N PRO A 29 -2.27 4.80 -3.65
CA PRO A 29 -3.15 5.25 -2.56
C PRO A 29 -4.12 4.16 -2.07
N ASN A 30 -4.43 4.18 -0.77
CA ASN A 30 -5.28 3.17 -0.17
C ASN A 30 -6.76 3.29 -0.60
N ASN A 31 -7.52 2.19 -0.47
CA ASN A 31 -8.95 2.09 -0.75
C ASN A 31 -9.64 1.47 0.49
N PRO A 32 -10.70 2.07 1.08
CA PRO A 32 -11.47 3.22 0.60
C PRO A 32 -10.90 4.59 0.98
N THR A 33 -9.93 4.65 1.90
CA THR A 33 -9.33 5.91 2.35
C THR A 33 -8.06 6.17 1.55
N GLU A 34 -7.96 7.30 0.84
CA GLU A 34 -6.79 7.71 0.02
C GLU A 34 -5.51 7.98 0.83
N THR A 35 -5.46 7.53 2.09
CA THR A 35 -4.34 7.71 3.01
C THR A 35 -3.12 6.91 2.56
N LEU A 36 -1.95 7.53 2.70
CA LEU A 36 -0.67 6.86 2.48
C LEU A 36 -0.48 5.80 3.58
N ARG A 37 -0.51 4.51 3.22
CA ARG A 37 -0.15 3.44 4.15
C ARG A 37 1.36 3.19 4.08
N VAL A 38 1.98 3.25 5.25
CA VAL A 38 3.29 2.62 5.51
C VAL A 38 3.05 1.19 5.98
N LEU A 39 4.07 0.34 5.89
CA LEU A 39 4.03 -1.05 6.38
C LEU A 39 3.56 -1.08 7.84
N VAL A 40 2.60 -1.94 8.14
CA VAL A 40 1.98 -2.02 9.49
C VAL A 40 2.35 -3.29 10.25
N VAL A 41 2.99 -4.26 9.59
CA VAL A 41 3.44 -5.49 10.26
C VAL A 41 4.69 -5.19 11.09
N ASN A 42 4.61 -5.52 12.38
CA ASN A 42 5.73 -5.42 13.32
C ASN A 42 6.08 -6.83 13.81
N SER A 43 6.80 -7.56 12.96
CA SER A 43 7.23 -8.95 13.19
C SER A 43 8.76 -9.04 13.17
N GLY A 44 9.33 -9.94 13.97
CA GLY A 44 10.75 -10.27 13.90
C GLY A 44 11.14 -11.07 12.65
N VAL A 45 10.15 -11.58 11.91
CA VAL A 45 10.32 -12.31 10.64
C VAL A 45 10.24 -11.32 9.47
N GLU A 46 11.11 -11.47 8.48
CA GLU A 46 11.02 -10.72 7.22
C GLU A 46 9.86 -11.29 6.38
N GLY A 47 8.82 -10.50 6.15
CA GLY A 47 7.71 -10.87 5.28
C GLY A 47 7.93 -10.52 3.81
N LYS A 48 6.98 -10.88 2.96
CA LYS A 48 6.93 -10.46 1.56
C LYS A 48 5.88 -9.38 1.37
N ILE A 49 6.17 -8.38 0.55
CA ILE A 49 5.30 -7.23 0.37
C ILE A 49 4.87 -7.16 -1.09
N ILE A 50 3.58 -6.94 -1.31
CA ILE A 50 2.99 -6.66 -2.62
C ILE A 50 2.42 -5.24 -2.58
N TYR A 51 2.92 -4.37 -3.44
CA TYR A 51 2.36 -3.03 -3.59
C TYR A 51 1.28 -3.02 -4.67
N ASP A 52 0.04 -2.75 -4.28
CA ASP A 52 -1.06 -2.47 -5.20
C ASP A 52 -1.11 -0.96 -5.48
N LEU A 53 -0.68 -0.59 -6.68
CA LEU A 53 -0.63 0.78 -7.18
C LEU A 53 -1.73 1.08 -8.19
N ALA A 54 -2.88 0.41 -8.09
CA ALA A 54 -4.04 0.65 -8.96
C ALA A 54 -4.39 2.14 -9.07
N TYR A 55 -4.28 2.89 -7.97
CA TYR A 55 -4.59 4.33 -7.92
C TYR A 55 -3.35 5.24 -7.99
N TYR A 56 -2.14 4.74 -8.22
CA TYR A 56 -0.92 5.59 -8.26
C TYR A 56 -0.77 6.32 -9.60
N TRP A 57 -1.73 7.19 -9.89
CA TRP A 57 -1.80 7.99 -11.11
C TRP A 57 -2.09 9.45 -10.75
N PRO A 58 -1.66 10.43 -11.59
CA PRO A 58 -1.83 11.86 -11.31
C PRO A 58 -3.28 12.30 -11.04
N GLN A 59 -4.27 11.54 -11.52
CA GLN A 59 -5.70 11.81 -11.28
C GLN A 59 -6.19 11.46 -9.86
N TYR A 60 -5.43 10.69 -9.09
CA TYR A 60 -5.76 10.31 -7.71
C TYR A 60 -4.77 10.84 -6.69
N THR A 61 -3.48 11.01 -7.04
CA THR A 61 -2.45 11.47 -6.11
C THR A 61 -1.27 12.13 -6.83
N PRO A 62 -0.60 13.13 -6.24
CA PRO A 62 0.67 13.64 -6.76
C PRO A 62 1.74 12.55 -6.84
N ILE A 63 2.46 12.50 -7.97
CA ILE A 63 3.60 11.59 -8.14
C ILE A 63 4.85 12.25 -7.55
N THR A 64 5.18 11.88 -6.32
CA THR A 64 6.27 12.49 -5.54
C THR A 64 7.60 11.76 -5.67
N TYR A 65 7.58 10.48 -6.04
CA TYR A 65 8.78 9.66 -6.26
C TYR A 65 8.43 8.42 -7.09
N GLN A 66 9.44 7.75 -7.63
CA GLN A 66 9.26 6.44 -8.25
C GLN A 66 9.28 5.35 -7.17
N LEU A 67 8.26 4.48 -7.14
CA LEU A 67 8.24 3.31 -6.25
C LEU A 67 9.09 2.19 -6.86
N GLY A 68 10.14 1.76 -6.13
CA GLY A 68 11.05 0.69 -6.52
C GLY A 68 10.99 -0.46 -5.52
N HIS A 69 9.95 -1.30 -5.63
CA HIS A 69 9.72 -2.46 -4.75
C HIS A 69 9.77 -3.77 -5.53
N ASP A 70 9.96 -4.89 -4.82
CA ASP A 70 10.13 -6.21 -5.43
C ASP A 70 8.93 -6.65 -6.27
N VAL A 71 7.71 -6.39 -5.78
CA VAL A 71 6.47 -6.72 -6.47
C VAL A 71 5.52 -5.53 -6.43
N VAL A 72 5.14 -5.06 -7.61
CA VAL A 72 4.25 -3.93 -7.83
C VAL A 72 3.17 -4.33 -8.83
N VAL A 73 1.91 -3.99 -8.54
CA VAL A 73 0.75 -4.27 -9.38
C VAL A 73 0.10 -2.97 -9.83
N PHE A 74 -0.25 -2.91 -11.12
CA PHE A 74 -1.05 -1.84 -11.71
C PHE A 74 -2.33 -2.42 -12.32
N THR A 75 -3.22 -1.56 -12.81
CA THR A 75 -4.37 -2.01 -13.62
C THR A 75 -4.79 -0.97 -14.65
N PHE A 76 -5.16 -1.46 -15.83
CA PHE A 76 -5.71 -0.61 -16.89
C PHE A 76 -7.06 0.01 -16.50
N SER A 77 -7.79 -0.66 -15.61
CA SER A 77 -9.11 -0.25 -15.12
C SER A 77 -9.10 1.12 -14.47
N LYS A 78 -8.03 1.44 -13.73
CA LYS A 78 -7.93 2.67 -12.93
C LYS A 78 -7.02 3.71 -13.55
N CYS A 79 -6.11 3.33 -14.45
CA CYS A 79 -5.31 4.32 -15.18
C CYS A 79 -6.08 4.99 -16.32
N THR A 80 -6.90 4.24 -17.09
CA THR A 80 -7.64 4.78 -18.25
C THR A 80 -9.16 4.58 -18.21
N GLY A 81 -9.69 3.91 -17.20
CA GLY A 81 -11.13 3.62 -17.11
C GLY A 81 -11.59 2.38 -17.89
N HIS A 82 -10.69 1.67 -18.59
CA HIS A 82 -11.02 0.48 -19.39
C HIS A 82 -11.17 -0.80 -18.55
N ALA A 83 -12.07 -0.77 -17.55
CA ALA A 83 -12.31 -1.91 -16.68
C ALA A 83 -12.84 -3.15 -17.42
N GLY A 84 -13.44 -2.98 -18.61
CA GLY A 84 -13.92 -4.07 -19.45
C GLY A 84 -12.81 -4.91 -20.09
N SER A 85 -11.59 -4.39 -20.21
CA SER A 85 -10.46 -5.10 -20.83
C SER A 85 -9.88 -6.20 -19.94
N ARG A 86 -10.08 -6.11 -18.61
CA ARG A 86 -9.58 -7.09 -17.62
C ARG A 86 -8.04 -7.26 -17.64
N ILE A 87 -7.31 -6.16 -17.79
CA ILE A 87 -5.83 -6.14 -17.84
C ILE A 87 -5.26 -5.52 -16.55
N GLY A 88 -4.28 -6.21 -15.97
CA GLY A 88 -3.44 -5.80 -14.84
C GLY A 88 -2.02 -5.56 -15.31
#